data_AF-A0A225CID6-F1
#
_entry.id   AF-A0A225CID6-F1
#
_cell.length_a   1.000
_cell.length_b   1.000
_cell.length_c   1.000
_cell.angle_alpha   90.00
_cell.angle_beta   90.00
_cell.angle_gamma   90.00
#
_symmetry.space_group_name_H-M   'P 1'
#
loop_
_entity.id
_entity.type
_entity.pdbx_description
1 polymer ?
#
loop_
_entity_poly.entity_id
_entity_poly.type
_entity_poly.pdbx_seq_one_letter_code
_entity_poly.pdbx_strand_id
1 'polypeptide(L)'
;MSAGPSRPPATTTALDASASGWLTALVVVQGLATIVASVLFLPVGGALVLANVIRATATRGTTRALFAMFAITGAVALVCVLVFGFQASVTQEVSVVRQ
;
A
#
# COMPACT_ATOMS: atom_id res chain seq x y z
N MET A 1 -17.49 44.05 -32.60
CA MET A 1 -16.95 43.91 -31.23
C MET A 1 -16.71 42.42 -30.99
N SER A 2 -15.44 41.98 -31.03
CA SER A 2 -15.06 40.57 -30.89
C SER A 2 -14.64 40.32 -29.44
N ALA A 3 -15.41 39.49 -28.72
CA ALA A 3 -15.06 39.04 -27.38
C ALA A 3 -13.93 38.02 -27.48
N GLY A 4 -12.72 38.39 -27.07
CA GLY A 4 -11.58 37.49 -27.02
C GLY A 4 -11.78 36.38 -25.97
N PRO A 5 -11.18 35.19 -26.17
CA PRO A 5 -11.33 34.07 -25.25
C PRO A 5 -10.78 34.41 -23.88
N SER A 6 -11.64 34.36 -22.86
CA SER A 6 -11.30 34.56 -21.46
C SER A 6 -10.38 33.43 -20.99
N ARG A 7 -9.08 33.74 -20.86
CA ARG A 7 -8.10 32.86 -20.25
C ARG A 7 -8.57 32.52 -18.82
N PRO A 8 -8.75 31.24 -18.46
CA PRO A 8 -9.12 30.89 -17.10
C PRO A 8 -8.02 31.33 -16.13
N PRO A 9 -8.38 31.75 -14.90
CA PRO A 9 -7.42 32.22 -13.93
C PRO A 9 -6.41 31.12 -13.57
N ALA A 10 -5.12 31.44 -13.58
CA ALA A 10 -4.01 30.51 -13.34
C ALA A 10 -4.01 29.85 -11.94
N THR A 11 -4.96 30.22 -11.07
CA THR A 11 -5.10 29.72 -9.70
C THR A 11 -5.78 28.35 -9.61
N THR A 12 -6.61 27.96 -10.57
CA THR A 12 -7.36 26.69 -10.52
C THR A 12 -6.42 25.48 -10.67
N THR A 13 -5.44 25.56 -11.56
CA THR A 13 -4.49 24.47 -11.85
C THR A 13 -3.50 24.21 -10.72
N ALA A 14 -3.13 25.23 -9.92
CA ALA A 14 -2.21 25.06 -8.79
C ALA A 14 -2.85 24.30 -7.63
N LEU A 15 -4.14 24.54 -7.36
CA LEU A 15 -4.92 23.80 -6.36
C LEU A 15 -5.10 22.33 -6.77
N ASP A 16 -5.40 22.07 -8.04
CA ASP A 16 -5.54 20.70 -8.56
C ASP A 16 -4.21 19.92 -8.49
N ALA A 17 -3.08 20.56 -8.81
CA ALA A 17 -1.76 19.96 -8.69
C ALA A 17 -1.42 19.62 -7.22
N SER A 18 -1.64 20.56 -6.29
CA SER A 18 -1.45 20.34 -4.86
C SER A 18 -2.36 19.22 -4.32
N ALA A 19 -3.63 19.19 -4.77
CA ALA A 19 -4.61 18.18 -4.40
C ALA A 19 -4.29 16.79 -4.97
N SER A 20 -3.50 16.69 -6.04
CA SER A 20 -3.02 15.40 -6.56
C SER A 20 -1.79 14.87 -5.80
N GLY A 21 -0.92 15.77 -5.33
CA GLY A 21 0.30 15.42 -4.60
C GLY A 21 0.03 14.86 -3.20
N TRP A 22 -0.86 15.50 -2.43
CA TRP A 22 -1.19 15.01 -1.07
C TRP A 22 -1.88 13.63 -1.11
N LEU A 23 -2.72 13.39 -2.12
CA LEU A 23 -3.43 12.13 -2.30
C LEU A 23 -2.46 10.99 -2.59
N THR A 24 -1.44 11.25 -3.40
CA THR A 24 -0.36 10.29 -3.68
C THR A 24 0.46 10.01 -2.42
N ALA A 25 0.81 11.04 -1.65
CA ALA A 25 1.53 10.89 -0.39
C ALA A 25 0.75 10.03 0.62
N LEU A 26 -0.57 10.24 0.75
CA LEU A 26 -1.42 9.41 1.60
C LEU A 26 -1.47 7.94 1.17
N VAL A 27 -1.55 7.68 -0.15
CA VAL A 27 -1.52 6.32 -0.69
C VAL A 27 -0.20 5.62 -0.37
N VAL A 28 0.92 6.33 -0.50
CA VAL A 28 2.25 5.80 -0.18
C VAL A 28 2.39 5.51 1.31
N VAL A 29 1.98 6.43 2.18
CA VAL A 29 2.01 6.24 3.64
C VAL A 29 1.14 5.05 4.05
N GLN A 30 -0.04 4.90 3.46
CA GLN A 30 -0.92 3.76 3.72
C GLN A 30 -0.31 2.43 3.25
N GLY A 31 0.35 2.42 2.09
CA GLY A 31 1.10 1.26 1.59
C GLY A 31 2.23 0.84 2.52
N LEU A 32 3.02 1.81 3.00
CA LEU A 32 4.09 1.59 3.98
C LEU A 32 3.56 1.03 5.30
N ALA A 33 2.49 1.63 5.83
CA ALA A 33 1.84 1.15 7.05
C ALA A 33 1.33 -0.30 6.88
N THR A 34 0.85 -0.66 5.68
CA THR A 34 0.43 -2.03 5.37
C THR A 34 1.62 -3.00 5.41
N ILE A 35 2.75 -2.64 4.82
CA ILE A 35 3.96 -3.50 4.84
C ILE A 35 4.45 -3.70 6.28
N VAL A 36 4.51 -2.62 7.07
CA VAL A 36 4.91 -2.69 8.48
C VAL A 36 3.95 -3.57 9.29
N ALA A 37 2.64 -3.39 9.09
CA ALA A 37 1.62 -4.22 9.74
C ALA A 37 1.71 -5.70 9.32
N SER A 38 2.03 -5.99 8.06
CA SER A 38 2.29 -7.36 7.57
C SER A 38 3.45 -8.05 8.28
N VAL A 39 4.46 -7.31 8.69
CA VAL A 39 5.60 -7.86 9.42
C VAL A 39 5.30 -8.04 10.91
N LEU A 40 4.62 -7.06 11.52
CA LEU A 40 4.43 -7.02 12.98
C LEU A 40 3.14 -7.73 13.45
N PHE A 41 2.10 -7.76 12.62
CA PHE A 41 0.77 -8.25 12.96
C PHE A 41 0.13 -9.00 11.79
N LEU A 42 0.46 -10.29 11.66
CA LEU A 42 -0.04 -11.20 10.62
C LEU A 42 -1.53 -11.03 10.22
N PRO A 43 -2.51 -11.08 11.14
CA PRO A 43 -3.92 -10.96 10.77
C PRO A 43 -4.30 -9.55 10.30
N VAL A 44 -3.71 -8.51 10.88
CA VAL A 44 -3.97 -7.11 10.52
C VAL A 44 -3.32 -6.75 9.18
N GLY A 45 -2.07 -7.18 8.97
CA GLY A 45 -1.36 -7.00 7.72
C GLY A 45 -2.02 -7.73 6.55
N GLY A 46 -2.49 -8.96 6.76
CA GLY A 46 -3.28 -9.69 5.76
C GLY A 46 -4.56 -8.93 5.35
N ALA A 47 -5.31 -8.41 6.32
CA ALA A 47 -6.51 -7.61 6.05
C ALA A 47 -6.21 -6.31 5.29
N LEU A 48 -5.11 -5.63 5.63
CA LEU A 48 -4.67 -4.40 4.96
C LEU A 48 -4.17 -4.66 3.54
N VAL A 49 -3.48 -5.78 3.30
CA VAL A 49 -3.11 -6.23 1.94
C VAL A 49 -4.38 -6.45 1.11
N LEU A 50 -5.39 -7.12 1.66
CA LEU A 50 -6.66 -7.34 0.98
C LEU A 50 -7.38 -6.02 0.67
N ALA A 51 -7.37 -5.06 1.61
CA ALA A 51 -7.92 -3.73 1.38
C ALA A 51 -7.21 -2.99 0.24
N ASN A 52 -5.89 -3.13 0.10
CA ASN A 52 -5.14 -2.58 -1.04
C ASN A 52 -5.48 -3.28 -2.36
N VAL A 53 -5.71 -4.60 -2.37
CA VAL A 53 -6.20 -5.32 -3.57
C VAL A 53 -7.58 -4.77 -3.99
N ILE A 54 -8.51 -4.63 -3.05
CA ILE A 54 -9.85 -4.12 -3.33
C ILE A 54 -9.77 -2.68 -3.88
N ARG A 55 -8.95 -1.81 -3.28
CA ARG A 55 -8.71 -0.46 -3.80
C ARG A 55 -8.04 -0.45 -5.18
N ALA A 56 -7.11 -1.36 -5.45
CA ALA A 56 -6.52 -1.51 -6.78
C ALA A 56 -7.58 -1.90 -7.83
N THR A 57 -8.53 -2.76 -7.47
CA THR A 57 -9.62 -3.14 -8.39
C THR A 57 -10.66 -2.03 -8.59
N ALA A 58 -10.87 -1.19 -7.57
CA ALA A 58 -11.83 -0.08 -7.62
C ALA A 58 -11.27 1.20 -8.28
N THR A 59 -9.95 1.33 -8.45
CA THR A 59 -9.29 2.51 -9.02
C THR A 59 -8.81 2.28 -10.46
N ARG A 60 -8.67 3.37 -11.23
CA ARG A 60 -8.14 3.35 -12.62
C ARG A 60 -6.88 4.21 -12.73
N GLY A 61 -6.03 3.94 -13.71
CA GLY A 61 -4.82 4.72 -13.98
C GLY A 61 -3.67 4.44 -13.01
N THR A 62 -2.84 5.45 -12.74
CA THR A 62 -1.58 5.33 -11.98
C THR A 62 -1.78 4.89 -10.53
N THR A 63 -2.90 5.27 -9.91
CA THR A 63 -3.26 4.88 -8.54
C THR A 63 -3.51 3.38 -8.39
N ARG A 64 -4.06 2.72 -9.43
CA ARG A 64 -4.23 1.26 -9.45
C ARG A 64 -2.90 0.53 -9.40
N ALA A 65 -1.91 1.02 -10.15
CA ALA A 65 -0.57 0.43 -10.16
C ALA A 65 0.10 0.53 -8.78
N LEU A 66 -0.05 1.67 -8.10
CA LEU A 66 0.47 1.86 -6.74
C LEU A 66 -0.19 0.91 -5.72
N PHE A 67 -1.52 0.82 -5.70
CA PHE A 67 -2.21 -0.09 -4.78
C PHE A 67 -1.89 -1.56 -5.06
N ALA A 68 -1.78 -1.96 -6.34
CA ALA A 68 -1.38 -3.30 -6.72
C ALA A 68 0.06 -3.62 -6.26
N MET A 69 0.99 -2.67 -6.41
CA MET A 69 2.37 -2.84 -5.96
C MET A 69 2.44 -3.02 -4.45
N PHE A 70 1.71 -2.22 -3.67
CA PHE A 70 1.65 -2.38 -2.20
C PHE A 70 1.02 -3.70 -1.77
N ALA A 71 -0.02 -4.16 -2.46
CA ALA A 71 -0.63 -5.46 -2.20
C ALA A 71 0.36 -6.61 -2.45
N ILE A 72 1.09 -6.58 -3.57
CA ILE A 72 2.10 -7.60 -3.90
C ILE A 72 3.23 -7.59 -2.86
N THR A 73 3.81 -6.42 -2.58
CA THR A 73 4.90 -6.30 -1.61
C THR A 73 4.47 -6.75 -0.21
N GLY A 74 3.27 -6.36 0.23
CA GLY A 74 2.72 -6.80 1.51
C GLY A 74 2.42 -8.30 1.57
N ALA A 75 1.98 -8.91 0.47
CA ALA A 75 1.79 -10.36 0.37
C ALA A 75 3.13 -11.11 0.44
N VAL A 76 4.16 -10.63 -0.26
CA VAL A 76 5.52 -11.19 -0.18
C VAL A 76 6.06 -11.10 1.24
N ALA A 77 5.90 -9.94 1.89
CA ALA A 77 6.31 -9.76 3.29
C ALA A 77 5.63 -10.76 4.22
N LEU A 78 4.31 -10.98 4.08
CA LEU A 78 3.58 -11.99 4.86
C LEU A 78 4.10 -13.40 4.62
N VAL A 79 4.35 -13.78 3.36
CA VAL A 79 4.91 -15.10 3.04
C VAL A 79 6.29 -15.28 3.69
N CYS A 80 7.16 -14.27 3.63
CA CYS A 80 8.45 -14.33 4.30
C CYS A 80 8.30 -14.52 5.82
N VAL A 81 7.43 -13.73 6.47
CA VAL A 81 7.18 -13.85 7.92
C VAL A 81 6.65 -15.24 8.27
N LEU A 82 5.72 -15.78 7.48
CA LEU A 82 5.20 -17.14 7.68
C LEU A 82 6.30 -18.18 7.54
N VAL A 83 7.08 -18.15 6.46
CA VAL A 83 8.14 -19.14 6.21
C VAL A 83 9.21 -19.09 7.30
N PHE A 84 9.75 -17.91 7.60
CA PHE A 84 10.79 -17.77 8.63
C PHE A 84 10.25 -18.03 10.05
N GLY A 85 9.03 -17.59 10.35
CA GLY A 85 8.36 -17.85 11.62
C GLY A 85 8.11 -19.34 11.87
N PHE A 86 7.62 -20.06 10.86
CA PHE A 86 7.44 -21.52 10.95
C PHE A 86 8.77 -22.24 11.16
N GLN A 87 9.81 -21.87 10.41
CA GLN A 87 11.14 -22.47 10.58
C GLN A 87 11.71 -22.24 11.99
N ALA A 88 11.51 -21.05 12.56
CA ALA A 88 11.92 -20.73 13.92
C ALA A 88 11.16 -21.58 14.96
N SER A 89 9.83 -21.71 14.83
CA SER A 89 9.02 -22.57 15.72
C SER A 89 9.44 -24.04 15.66
N VAL A 90 9.63 -24.60 14.45
CA VAL A 90 10.07 -26.00 14.29
C VAL A 90 11.44 -26.22 14.92
N THR A 91 12.36 -25.26 14.75
CA THR A 91 13.70 -25.35 15.35
C THR A 91 13.65 -25.33 16.89
N GLN A 92 12.76 -24.51 17.48
CA GLN A 92 12.55 -24.49 18.93
C GLN A 92 11.93 -25.80 19.44
N GLU A 93 10.90 -26.33 18.79
CA GLU A 93 10.28 -27.59 19.22
C GLU A 93 11.27 -28.76 19.20
N VAL A 94 12.10 -28.86 18.16
CA VAL A 94 13.15 -29.90 18.08
C VAL A 94 14.21 -29.74 19.18
N SER A 95 14.55 -28.51 19.56
CA SER A 95 15.49 -28.25 20.65
C SER A 95 14.92 -28.66 22.02
N VAL A 96 13.63 -28.44 22.26
CA VAL A 96 12.97 -28.81 23.53
C VAL A 96 12.84 -30.32 23.67
N VAL A 97 12.55 -31.04 22.57
CA VAL A 97 12.38 -32.51 22.60
C VAL A 97 13.70 -33.27 22.80
N ARG A 98 14.85 -32.65 22.47
CA ARG A 98 16.18 -33.28 22.59
C ARG A 98 16.91 -32.98 23.90
N GLN A 99 16.33 -32.17 24.79
CA GLN A 99 16.84 -31.89 26.14
C GLN A 99 16.14 -32.77 27.17
#